data_AF-A0A7W4YF50-F1
#
_entry.id   AF-A0A7W4YF50-F1
#
_cell.length_a   1.000
_cell.length_b   1.000
_cell.length_c   1.000
_cell.angle_alpha   90.00
_cell.angle_beta   90.00
_cell.angle_gamma   90.00
#
_symmetry.space_group_name_H-M   'P 1'
#
loop_
_entity.id
_entity.type
_entity.pdbx_description
1 polymer ?
#
loop_
_entity_poly.entity_id
_entity_poly.type
_entity_poly.pdbx_seq_one_letter_code
_entity_poly.pdbx_strand_id
1 'polypeptide(L)'
;MDSIADVIRLQGEGSSFLTNRTFLQLALNVVLFLPLGFLKRALLGLGVLTSTAVGFVLSLLIEVTQLTGAFGAFPCAYRFFDTGDLITNTTGALLGAIVGLLVMRRAHRGAADRLPGDVVEVPVEMTLGLLLVVAGLVALVLQGVFGVDVTEGWAWYPSTVVAFVLQAISLYAGGVTLGERAVLIRVREADAARTARFARRTSRLLLGIGGFTLLGLWQYGGFLQFLLGVAALVYAFRSEEHRGLGQWVAGSRPIAVERKEAAGGFRRP
;
A
#
# COMPACT_ATOMS: atom_id res chain seq x y z
N MET A 1 4.22 32.29 -4.56
CA MET A 1 5.58 31.94 -5.05
C MET A 1 5.48 30.52 -5.58
N ASP A 2 4.72 30.35 -6.67
CA ASP A 2 4.02 29.08 -6.95
C ASP A 2 4.19 28.63 -8.40
N SER A 3 5.37 28.82 -8.98
CA SER A 3 5.64 28.36 -10.34
C SER A 3 6.90 27.50 -10.40
N ILE A 4 6.86 26.47 -11.25
CA ILE A 4 8.03 25.66 -11.65
C ILE A 4 9.20 26.56 -12.09
N ALA A 5 8.90 27.76 -12.60
CA ALA A 5 9.90 28.78 -12.94
C ALA A 5 10.72 29.28 -11.74
N ASP A 6 10.15 29.34 -10.53
CA ASP A 6 10.86 29.73 -9.31
C ASP A 6 11.83 28.63 -8.84
N VAL A 7 11.46 27.35 -9.03
CA VAL A 7 12.35 26.21 -8.76
C VAL A 7 13.57 26.24 -9.68
N ILE A 8 13.36 26.54 -10.96
CA ILE A 8 14.44 26.67 -11.96
C ILE A 8 15.33 27.89 -11.67
N ARG A 9 14.75 29.01 -11.22
CA ARG A 9 15.50 30.21 -10.81
C ARG A 9 16.39 29.96 -9.58
N LEU A 10 15.83 29.35 -8.53
CA LEU A 10 16.55 29.06 -7.29
C LEU A 10 17.58 27.92 -7.44
N GLN A 11 17.46 27.09 -8.48
CA GLN A 11 18.48 26.14 -8.90
C GLN A 11 19.77 26.83 -9.39
N GLY A 12 19.67 28.03 -9.95
CA GLY A 12 20.83 28.84 -10.34
C GLY A 12 21.68 29.28 -9.16
N GLU A 13 21.14 29.22 -7.94
CA GLU A 13 21.77 29.74 -6.71
C GLU A 13 22.33 28.64 -5.78
N GLY A 14 22.34 27.37 -6.21
CA GLY A 14 23.06 26.29 -5.51
C GLY A 14 22.38 25.72 -4.24
N SER A 15 21.09 25.96 -4.05
CA SER A 15 20.33 25.39 -2.92
C SER A 15 20.03 23.88 -3.10
N SER A 16 20.11 23.11 -2.01
CA SER A 16 19.88 21.66 -2.03
C SER A 16 18.40 21.31 -2.24
N PHE A 17 18.10 20.51 -3.28
CA PHE A 17 16.75 20.02 -3.62
C PHE A 17 15.99 19.41 -2.42
N LEU A 18 16.72 18.78 -1.51
CA LEU A 18 16.14 18.10 -0.33
C LEU A 18 15.63 19.06 0.75
N THR A 19 15.88 20.36 0.61
CA THR A 19 15.42 21.41 1.53
C THR A 19 14.45 22.38 0.86
N ASN A 20 14.25 22.26 -0.45
CA ASN A 20 13.32 23.12 -1.18
C ASN A 20 11.88 22.63 -1.00
N ARG A 21 11.06 23.42 -0.30
CA ARG A 21 9.66 23.08 0.00
C ARG A 21 8.82 22.83 -1.25
N THR A 22 9.00 23.64 -2.29
CA THR A 22 8.23 23.53 -3.54
C THR A 22 8.56 22.24 -4.27
N PHE A 23 9.85 21.87 -4.34
CA PHE A 23 10.26 20.58 -4.91
C PHE A 23 9.73 19.40 -4.10
N LEU A 24 9.85 19.46 -2.77
CA LEU A 24 9.33 18.42 -1.89
C LEU A 24 7.81 18.26 -2.04
N GLN A 25 7.05 19.35 -2.11
CA GLN A 25 5.60 19.28 -2.35
C GLN A 25 5.29 18.59 -3.68
N LEU A 26 5.96 19.00 -4.77
CA LEU A 26 5.79 18.41 -6.10
C LEU A 26 6.09 16.89 -6.09
N ALA A 27 7.21 16.51 -5.48
CA ALA A 27 7.66 15.13 -5.41
C ALA A 27 6.74 14.26 -4.53
N LEU A 28 6.33 14.77 -3.37
CA LEU A 28 5.46 14.06 -2.43
C LEU A 28 4.07 13.83 -3.03
N ASN A 29 3.50 14.81 -3.73
CA ASN A 29 2.23 14.68 -4.44
C ASN A 29 2.24 13.53 -5.46
N VAL A 30 3.31 13.46 -6.28
CA VAL A 30 3.51 12.36 -7.23
C VAL A 30 3.61 11.02 -6.49
N VAL A 31 4.41 10.95 -5.43
CA VAL A 31 4.62 9.74 -4.63
C VAL A 31 3.32 9.29 -3.95
N LEU A 32 2.47 10.23 -3.52
CA LEU A 32 1.20 9.93 -2.86
C LEU A 32 0.18 9.25 -3.78
N PHE A 33 0.11 9.68 -5.05
CA PHE A 33 -0.85 9.16 -6.03
C PHE A 33 -0.36 7.96 -6.84
N LEU A 34 0.95 7.72 -6.88
CA LEU A 34 1.54 6.56 -7.57
C LEU A 34 0.96 5.22 -7.07
N PRO A 35 0.86 4.96 -5.76
CA PRO A 35 0.20 3.78 -5.23
C PRO A 35 -1.23 3.57 -5.72
N LEU A 36 -2.03 4.65 -5.78
CA LEU A 36 -3.42 4.60 -6.23
C LEU A 36 -3.51 4.11 -7.68
N GLY A 37 -2.69 4.70 -8.57
CA GLY A 37 -2.61 4.31 -9.97
C GLY A 37 -2.17 2.85 -10.16
N PHE A 38 -1.15 2.44 -9.41
CA PHE A 38 -0.64 1.07 -9.40
C PHE A 38 -1.73 0.08 -9.00
N LEU A 39 -2.40 0.33 -7.88
CA LEU A 39 -3.38 -0.59 -7.31
C LEU A 39 -4.59 -0.78 -8.22
N LYS A 40 -5.12 0.31 -8.79
CA LYS A 40 -6.25 0.25 -9.72
C LYS A 40 -5.92 -0.55 -10.97
N ARG A 41 -4.69 -0.41 -11.49
CA ARG A 41 -4.25 -1.18 -12.65
C ARG A 41 -4.01 -2.64 -12.28
N ALA A 42 -3.27 -2.89 -11.20
CA ALA A 42 -2.77 -4.20 -10.84
C ALA A 42 -3.83 -5.11 -10.22
N LEU A 43 -4.73 -4.58 -9.38
CA LEU A 43 -5.78 -5.37 -8.73
C LEU A 43 -7.13 -5.32 -9.44
N LEU A 44 -7.56 -4.14 -9.89
CA LEU A 44 -8.89 -3.96 -10.49
C LEU A 44 -8.87 -4.14 -12.02
N GLY A 45 -7.69 -4.36 -12.61
CA GLY A 45 -7.53 -4.53 -14.05
C GLY A 45 -7.87 -3.30 -14.89
N LEU A 46 -8.10 -2.14 -14.27
CA LEU A 46 -8.54 -0.93 -14.97
C LEU A 46 -7.50 -0.44 -15.97
N GLY A 47 -7.95 0.17 -17.07
CA GLY A 47 -7.05 0.78 -18.06
C GLY A 47 -6.13 1.84 -17.43
N VAL A 48 -4.99 2.11 -18.07
CA VAL A 48 -4.08 3.20 -17.65
C VAL A 48 -4.83 4.53 -17.65
N LEU A 49 -5.64 4.78 -18.69
CA LEU A 49 -6.46 5.97 -18.81
C LEU A 49 -7.49 6.08 -17.68
N THR A 50 -8.23 5.01 -17.41
CA THR A 50 -9.23 4.97 -16.33
C THR A 50 -8.58 5.17 -14.96
N SER A 51 -7.43 4.54 -14.70
CA SER A 51 -6.71 4.69 -13.43
C SER A 51 -6.22 6.12 -13.22
N THR A 52 -5.71 6.75 -14.31
CA THR A 52 -5.29 8.15 -14.32
C THR A 52 -6.48 9.10 -14.11
N ALA A 53 -7.60 8.85 -14.79
CA ALA A 53 -8.82 9.66 -14.65
C ALA A 53 -9.37 9.62 -13.22
N VAL A 54 -9.32 8.48 -12.54
CA VAL A 54 -9.72 8.45 -11.13
C VAL A 54 -8.72 9.20 -10.25
N GLY A 55 -7.41 9.12 -10.53
CA GLY A 55 -6.42 9.96 -9.85
C GLY A 55 -6.73 11.45 -10.00
N PHE A 56 -7.05 11.89 -11.21
CA PHE A 56 -7.47 13.26 -11.49
C PHE A 56 -8.73 13.66 -10.72
N VAL A 57 -9.81 12.87 -10.79
CA VAL A 57 -11.07 13.17 -10.11
C VAL A 57 -10.88 13.22 -8.59
N LEU A 58 -10.09 12.30 -8.02
CA LEU A 58 -9.80 12.30 -6.60
C LEU A 58 -8.98 13.54 -6.20
N SER A 59 -7.97 13.90 -6.97
CA SER A 59 -7.18 15.11 -6.72
C SER A 59 -8.04 16.37 -6.83
N LEU A 60 -8.94 16.44 -7.81
CA LEU A 60 -9.88 17.55 -7.95
C LEU A 60 -10.81 17.64 -6.73
N LEU A 61 -11.32 16.50 -6.26
CA LEU A 61 -12.16 16.46 -5.06
C LEU A 61 -11.42 16.97 -3.82
N ILE A 62 -10.14 16.61 -3.67
CA ILE A 62 -9.29 17.10 -2.56
C ILE A 62 -9.13 18.62 -2.65
N GLU A 63 -8.75 19.16 -3.81
CA GLU A 63 -8.60 20.61 -4.01
C GLU A 63 -9.92 21.37 -3.74
N VAL A 64 -11.06 20.84 -4.21
CA VAL A 64 -12.39 21.42 -3.94
C VAL A 64 -12.72 21.38 -2.45
N THR A 65 -12.38 20.29 -1.76
CA THR A 65 -12.58 20.16 -0.31
C THR A 65 -11.75 21.21 0.42
N GLN A 66 -10.50 21.46 0.02
CA GLN A 66 -9.65 22.48 0.63
C GLN A 66 -10.13 23.91 0.36
N LEU A 67 -10.51 24.21 -0.90
CA LEU A 67 -11.02 25.51 -1.31
C LEU A 67 -12.31 25.89 -0.56
N THR A 68 -13.17 24.90 -0.29
CA THR A 68 -14.46 25.11 0.37
C THR A 68 -14.40 24.99 1.90
N GLY A 69 -13.21 24.80 2.49
CA GLY A 69 -13.09 24.59 3.93
C GLY A 69 -13.84 23.33 4.39
N ALA A 70 -13.62 22.22 3.68
CA ALA A 70 -14.34 20.96 3.82
C ALA A 70 -15.87 21.11 3.69
N PHE A 71 -16.30 21.70 2.56
CA PHE A 71 -17.70 21.93 2.24
C PHE A 71 -18.44 22.79 3.30
N GLY A 72 -17.74 23.78 3.86
CA GLY A 72 -18.27 24.69 4.87
C GLY A 72 -18.20 24.17 6.30
N ALA A 73 -17.49 23.07 6.57
CA ALA A 73 -17.16 22.67 7.93
C ALA A 73 -16.26 23.70 8.64
N PHE A 74 -15.43 24.41 7.86
CA PHE A 74 -14.62 25.52 8.32
C PHE A 74 -15.09 26.83 7.68
N PRO A 75 -15.00 27.97 8.42
CA PRO A 75 -15.51 29.26 7.96
C PRO A 75 -14.67 29.89 6.82
N CYS A 76 -13.51 29.33 6.52
CA CYS A 76 -12.61 29.83 5.49
C CYS A 76 -11.97 28.68 4.69
N ALA A 77 -11.49 29.01 3.50
CA ALA A 77 -10.67 28.11 2.69
C ALA A 77 -9.40 27.73 3.45
N TYR A 78 -9.04 26.46 3.41
CA TYR A 78 -7.82 25.98 4.04
C TYR A 78 -6.57 26.41 3.27
N ARG A 79 -6.64 26.30 1.94
CA ARG A 79 -5.61 26.69 0.96
C ARG A 79 -6.30 27.16 -0.32
N PHE A 80 -5.60 27.98 -1.11
CA PHE A 80 -6.01 28.28 -2.47
C PHE A 80 -5.92 27.04 -3.36
N PHE A 81 -6.86 26.93 -4.30
CA PHE A 81 -6.87 25.88 -5.31
C PHE A 81 -5.59 25.91 -6.13
N ASP A 82 -4.85 24.81 -6.17
CA ASP A 82 -3.57 24.73 -6.86
C ASP A 82 -3.62 23.76 -8.05
N THR A 83 -3.58 24.30 -9.27
CA THR A 83 -3.53 23.49 -10.49
C THR A 83 -2.25 22.65 -10.61
N GLY A 84 -1.15 23.06 -9.97
CA GLY A 84 0.09 22.29 -9.90
C GLY A 84 -0.08 21.01 -9.08
N ASP A 85 -0.83 21.07 -7.99
CA ASP A 85 -1.17 19.89 -7.18
C ASP A 85 -2.02 18.91 -7.99
N LEU A 86 -2.99 19.41 -8.77
CA LEU A 86 -3.80 18.59 -9.68
C LEU A 86 -2.95 17.85 -10.74
N ILE A 87 -2.00 18.55 -11.36
CA ILE A 87 -1.11 17.98 -12.38
C ILE A 87 -0.17 16.93 -11.76
N THR A 88 0.43 17.23 -10.61
CA THR A 88 1.40 16.34 -9.95
C THR A 88 0.75 15.07 -9.43
N ASN A 89 -0.40 15.17 -8.77
CA ASN A 89 -1.18 14.02 -8.32
C ASN A 89 -1.63 13.14 -9.48
N THR A 90 -2.14 13.76 -10.56
CA THR A 90 -2.53 13.03 -11.78
C THR A 90 -1.33 12.34 -12.43
N THR A 91 -0.16 12.99 -12.43
CA THR A 91 1.10 12.41 -12.91
C THR A 91 1.51 11.20 -12.06
N GLY A 92 1.39 11.29 -10.73
CA GLY A 92 1.57 10.17 -9.82
C GLY A 92 0.68 8.98 -10.20
N ALA A 93 -0.62 9.21 -10.34
CA ALA A 93 -1.57 8.16 -10.73
C ALA A 93 -1.26 7.53 -12.10
N LEU A 94 -0.83 8.33 -13.07
CA LEU A 94 -0.39 7.83 -14.38
C LEU A 94 0.85 6.94 -14.26
N LEU A 95 1.90 7.42 -13.57
CA LEU A 95 3.13 6.67 -13.36
C LEU A 95 2.85 5.37 -12.62
N GLY A 96 2.02 5.43 -11.58
CA GLY A 96 1.54 4.25 -10.85
C GLY A 96 0.87 3.22 -11.76
N ALA A 97 -0.05 3.66 -12.61
CA ALA A 97 -0.74 2.79 -13.53
C ALA A 97 0.19 2.18 -14.59
N ILE A 98 1.20 2.93 -15.06
CA ILE A 98 2.25 2.41 -15.96
C ILE A 98 3.08 1.35 -15.24
N VAL A 99 3.53 1.61 -14.02
CA VAL A 99 4.27 0.63 -13.21
C VAL A 99 3.42 -0.63 -13.01
N GLY A 100 2.14 -0.48 -12.66
CA GLY A 100 1.20 -1.60 -12.54
C GLY A 100 1.09 -2.40 -13.83
N LEU A 101 1.00 -1.73 -14.98
CA LEU A 101 0.99 -2.40 -16.29
C LEU A 101 2.27 -3.20 -16.53
N LEU A 102 3.44 -2.63 -16.26
CA LEU A 102 4.73 -3.28 -16.49
C LEU A 102 4.93 -4.50 -15.59
N VAL A 103 4.57 -4.37 -14.31
CA VAL A 103 4.62 -5.46 -13.34
C VAL A 103 3.69 -6.60 -13.76
N MET A 104 2.44 -6.29 -14.12
CA MET A 104 1.48 -7.31 -14.58
C MET A 104 1.91 -7.96 -15.90
N ARG A 105 2.44 -7.19 -16.87
CA ARG A 105 2.99 -7.76 -18.11
C ARG A 105 4.14 -8.73 -17.84
N ARG A 106 5.02 -8.41 -16.89
CA ARG A 106 6.13 -9.30 -16.52
C ARG A 106 5.64 -10.56 -15.81
N ALA A 107 4.68 -10.44 -14.91
CA ALA A 107 4.06 -11.57 -14.25
C ALA A 107 3.33 -12.50 -15.25
N HIS A 108 2.54 -11.93 -16.18
CA HIS A 108 1.87 -12.68 -17.23
C HIS A 108 2.84 -13.37 -18.21
N ARG A 109 3.98 -12.74 -18.54
CA ARG A 109 5.01 -13.39 -19.38
C ARG A 109 5.66 -14.58 -18.69
N GLY A 110 5.84 -14.54 -17.36
CA GLY A 110 6.29 -15.70 -16.58
C GLY A 110 5.20 -16.76 -16.36
N ALA A 111 3.93 -16.40 -16.59
CA ALA A 111 2.78 -17.30 -16.49
C ALA A 111 2.42 -17.97 -17.84
N ALA A 112 3.01 -17.55 -18.97
CA ALA A 112 2.81 -18.21 -20.26
C ALA A 112 3.37 -19.65 -20.29
N ASP A 113 4.31 -19.98 -19.39
CA ASP A 113 4.79 -21.33 -19.12
C ASP A 113 3.93 -22.09 -18.06
N ARG A 114 2.85 -21.47 -17.56
CA ARG A 114 1.99 -22.02 -16.51
C ARG A 114 0.60 -22.34 -17.05
N LEU A 115 -0.02 -23.35 -16.46
CA LEU A 115 -1.33 -23.88 -16.87
C LEU A 115 -2.44 -22.81 -16.81
N PRO A 116 -3.51 -22.93 -17.62
CA PRO A 116 -4.62 -21.97 -17.61
C PRO A 116 -5.31 -21.98 -16.24
N GLY A 117 -5.21 -20.88 -15.50
CA GLY A 117 -5.80 -20.75 -14.15
C GLY A 117 -4.96 -19.92 -13.17
N ASP A 118 -3.67 -19.70 -13.46
CA ASP A 118 -2.80 -18.90 -12.62
C ASP A 118 -3.14 -17.41 -12.71
N VAL A 119 -3.93 -16.93 -11.74
CA VAL A 119 -4.19 -15.51 -11.52
C VAL A 119 -2.86 -14.83 -11.24
N VAL A 120 -2.62 -13.65 -11.82
CA VAL A 120 -1.41 -12.87 -11.49
C VAL A 120 -1.47 -12.47 -10.02
N GLU A 121 -0.66 -13.14 -9.21
CA GLU A 121 -0.54 -12.89 -7.79
C GLU A 121 0.25 -11.59 -7.58
N VAL A 122 -0.46 -10.48 -7.41
CA VAL A 122 0.13 -9.32 -6.73
C VAL A 122 0.30 -9.73 -5.28
N PRO A 123 1.53 -9.81 -4.73
CA PRO A 123 1.75 -10.21 -3.35
C PRO A 123 0.90 -9.33 -2.43
N VAL A 124 0.00 -9.95 -1.69
CA VAL A 124 -0.98 -9.28 -0.81
C VAL A 124 -0.29 -8.39 0.22
N GLU A 125 0.88 -8.82 0.69
CA GLU A 125 1.73 -8.08 1.61
C GLU A 125 2.21 -6.76 0.98
N MET A 126 2.44 -6.73 -0.33
CA MET A 126 2.80 -5.51 -1.08
C MET A 126 1.61 -4.59 -1.24
N THR A 127 0.43 -5.11 -1.53
CA THR A 127 -0.82 -4.34 -1.63
C THR A 127 -1.16 -3.63 -0.32
N LEU A 128 -1.13 -4.38 0.78
CA LEU A 128 -1.45 -3.85 2.10
C LEU A 128 -0.32 -2.96 2.65
N GLY A 129 0.94 -3.33 2.43
CA GLY A 129 2.10 -2.50 2.77
C GLY A 129 2.09 -1.17 2.03
N LEU A 130 1.75 -1.17 0.75
CA LEU A 130 1.59 0.03 -0.06
C LEU A 130 0.43 0.91 0.42
N LEU A 131 -0.72 0.30 0.77
CA LEU A 131 -1.86 1.02 1.35
C LEU A 131 -1.51 1.65 2.71
N LEU A 132 -0.71 0.98 3.54
CA LEU A 132 -0.25 1.54 4.83
C LEU A 132 0.80 2.64 4.67
N VAL A 133 1.70 2.52 3.69
CA VAL A 133 2.64 3.60 3.34
C VAL A 133 1.87 4.83 2.84
N VAL A 134 0.85 4.63 2.00
CA VAL A 134 -0.07 5.69 1.59
C VAL A 134 -0.79 6.27 2.80
N ALA A 135 -1.35 5.45 3.69
CA ALA A 135 -2.04 5.92 4.88
C ALA A 135 -1.12 6.73 5.82
N GLY A 136 0.13 6.29 6.00
CA GLY A 136 1.14 7.02 6.77
C GLY A 136 1.56 8.35 6.11
N LEU A 137 1.70 8.38 4.78
CA LEU A 137 1.94 9.61 4.02
C LEU A 137 0.74 10.57 4.11
N VAL A 138 -0.49 10.06 3.99
CA VAL A 138 -1.71 10.83 4.19
C VAL A 138 -1.77 11.38 5.60
N ALA A 139 -1.47 10.59 6.64
CA ALA A 139 -1.44 11.06 8.02
C ALA A 139 -0.39 12.16 8.24
N LEU A 140 0.81 12.00 7.68
CA LEU A 140 1.86 13.03 7.72
C LEU A 140 1.42 14.33 7.03
N VAL A 141 0.75 14.21 5.88
CA VAL A 141 0.14 15.34 5.16
C VAL A 141 -1.02 15.91 5.97
N LEU A 142 -1.86 15.12 6.64
CA LEU A 142 -2.93 15.64 7.50
C LEU A 142 -2.37 16.43 8.70
N GLN A 143 -1.24 15.99 9.26
CA GLN A 143 -0.58 16.65 10.36
C GLN A 143 0.11 17.96 9.97
N GLY A 144 1.03 17.90 8.99
CA GLY A 144 1.79 19.07 8.54
C GLY A 144 0.96 20.02 7.67
N VAL A 145 -0.04 19.44 7.00
CA VAL A 145 -1.16 20.01 6.26
C VAL A 145 -2.08 20.88 7.07
N PHE A 146 -2.92 20.14 7.81
CA PHE A 146 -4.20 20.55 8.36
C PHE A 146 -4.14 20.85 9.85
N GLY A 147 -2.96 20.71 10.48
CA GLY A 147 -2.80 20.82 11.93
C GLY A 147 -3.61 19.77 12.69
N VAL A 148 -4.05 18.71 12.01
CA VAL A 148 -4.76 17.60 12.65
C VAL A 148 -3.73 16.81 13.41
N ASP A 149 -3.82 16.83 14.74
CA ASP A 149 -2.88 16.12 15.58
C ASP A 149 -3.15 14.61 15.52
N VAL A 150 -2.60 13.97 14.48
CA VAL A 150 -2.62 12.51 14.31
C VAL A 150 -1.55 11.83 15.19
N THR A 151 -0.80 12.58 16.00
CA THR A 151 0.23 11.99 16.89
C THR A 151 -0.29 11.59 18.25
N GLU A 152 -1.56 11.84 18.56
CA GLU A 152 -2.17 11.33 19.78
C GLU A 152 -2.21 9.79 19.75
N GLY A 153 -1.20 9.17 20.36
CA GLY A 153 -1.01 7.72 20.31
C GLY A 153 -2.21 6.93 20.83
N TRP A 154 -3.00 7.49 21.74
CA TRP A 154 -4.21 6.83 22.26
C TRP A 154 -5.27 6.56 21.17
N ALA A 155 -5.30 7.32 20.06
CA ALA A 155 -6.22 7.09 18.96
C ALA A 155 -5.79 5.91 18.06
N TRP A 156 -4.48 5.68 17.93
CA TRP A 156 -3.92 4.69 17.01
C TRP A 156 -3.51 3.37 17.69
N TYR A 157 -3.12 3.40 18.96
CA TYR A 157 -2.71 2.18 19.67
C TYR A 157 -3.85 1.14 19.77
N PRO A 158 -5.08 1.48 20.17
CA PRO A 158 -6.15 0.50 20.29
C PRO A 158 -6.52 -0.13 18.94
N SER A 159 -6.65 0.68 17.89
CA SER A 159 -7.00 0.21 16.55
C SER A 159 -5.89 -0.66 15.94
N THR A 160 -4.61 -0.29 16.15
CA THR A 160 -3.46 -1.08 15.70
C THR A 160 -3.34 -2.41 16.45
N VAL A 161 -3.58 -2.42 17.77
CA VAL A 161 -3.60 -3.65 18.58
C VAL A 161 -4.75 -4.56 18.12
N VAL A 162 -5.96 -4.02 17.91
CA VAL A 162 -7.09 -4.78 17.38
C VAL A 162 -6.77 -5.37 16.01
N ALA A 163 -6.20 -4.57 15.10
CA ALA A 163 -5.79 -5.05 13.78
C ALA A 163 -4.77 -6.19 13.88
N PHE A 164 -3.75 -6.05 14.73
CA PHE A 164 -2.76 -7.11 14.99
C PHE A 164 -3.42 -8.38 15.56
N VAL A 165 -4.32 -8.25 16.53
CA VAL A 165 -5.00 -9.38 17.16
C VAL A 165 -5.89 -10.12 16.14
N LEU A 166 -6.71 -9.40 15.38
CA LEU A 166 -7.55 -10.01 14.34
C LEU A 166 -6.70 -10.71 13.27
N GLN A 167 -5.59 -10.10 12.89
CA GLN A 167 -4.63 -10.64 11.94
C GLN A 167 -3.94 -11.91 12.48
N ALA A 168 -3.58 -11.93 13.75
CA ALA A 168 -3.03 -13.10 14.44
C ALA A 168 -4.08 -14.22 14.57
N ILE A 169 -5.31 -13.91 14.97
CA ILE A 169 -6.42 -14.87 15.05
C ILE A 169 -6.67 -15.50 13.68
N SER A 170 -6.78 -14.69 12.62
CA SER A 170 -6.97 -15.19 11.25
C SER A 170 -5.89 -16.18 10.85
N LEU A 171 -4.63 -15.89 11.19
CA LEU A 171 -3.48 -16.70 10.84
C LEU A 171 -3.38 -17.97 11.69
N TYR A 172 -3.55 -17.88 13.00
CA TYR A 172 -3.47 -19.05 13.89
C TYR A 172 -4.70 -19.95 13.81
N ALA A 173 -5.88 -19.43 13.48
CA ALA A 173 -7.07 -20.24 13.26
C ALA A 173 -7.16 -20.79 11.83
N GLY A 174 -6.91 -19.94 10.83
CA GLY A 174 -7.15 -20.24 9.41
C GLY A 174 -5.92 -20.47 8.55
N GLY A 175 -4.71 -20.27 9.07
CA GLY A 175 -3.47 -20.38 8.29
C GLY A 175 -3.27 -19.25 7.26
N VAL A 176 -4.13 -18.22 7.28
CA VAL A 176 -4.10 -17.12 6.30
C VAL A 176 -4.30 -15.75 6.95
N THR A 177 -3.70 -14.72 6.37
CA THR A 177 -3.84 -13.35 6.83
C THR A 177 -5.21 -12.74 6.46
N LEU A 178 -5.60 -11.60 7.07
CA LEU A 178 -6.85 -10.93 6.68
C LEU A 178 -6.76 -10.41 5.25
N GLY A 179 -5.59 -9.90 4.85
CA GLY A 179 -5.32 -9.55 3.46
C GLY A 179 -5.46 -10.75 2.52
N GLU A 180 -4.90 -11.90 2.89
CA GLU A 180 -5.00 -13.13 2.07
C GLU A 180 -6.46 -13.59 1.93
N ARG A 181 -7.27 -13.48 3.00
CA ARG A 181 -8.71 -13.77 2.93
C ARG A 181 -9.46 -12.81 2.00
N ALA A 182 -9.12 -11.52 2.02
CA ALA A 182 -9.78 -10.49 1.22
C ALA A 182 -9.61 -10.73 -0.30
N VAL A 183 -8.51 -11.38 -0.70
CA VAL A 183 -8.22 -11.71 -2.10
C VAL A 183 -8.37 -13.21 -2.42
N LEU A 184 -9.02 -13.98 -1.54
CA LEU A 184 -9.29 -15.41 -1.74
C LEU A 184 -8.02 -16.27 -1.93
N ILE A 185 -6.93 -15.95 -1.23
CA ILE A 185 -5.73 -16.80 -1.21
C ILE A 185 -5.85 -17.84 -0.11
N ARG A 186 -5.52 -19.09 -0.44
CA ARG A 186 -5.23 -20.15 0.52
C ARG A 186 -3.74 -20.40 0.57
N VAL A 187 -3.25 -20.84 1.72
CA VAL A 187 -1.86 -21.28 1.86
C VAL A 187 -1.85 -22.77 2.08
N ARG A 188 -1.12 -23.48 1.21
CA ARG A 188 -0.85 -24.90 1.42
C ARG A 188 0.25 -25.03 2.47
N GLU A 189 -0.15 -25.33 3.69
CA GLU A 189 0.77 -25.77 4.72
C GLU A 189 1.16 -27.22 4.43
N ALA A 190 2.46 -27.51 4.32
CA ALA A 190 2.92 -28.89 4.26
C ALA A 190 2.45 -29.64 5.51
N ASP A 191 2.18 -30.94 5.39
CA ASP A 191 1.84 -31.81 6.53
C ASP A 191 2.99 -31.79 7.54
N ALA A 192 2.86 -30.91 8.52
CA ALA A 192 3.89 -30.63 9.51
C ALA A 192 3.31 -30.82 10.92
N ALA A 193 4.15 -31.27 11.84
CA ALA A 193 3.81 -31.38 13.25
C ALA A 193 3.29 -30.03 13.80
N ARG A 194 2.44 -30.09 14.84
CA ARG A 194 1.78 -28.90 15.43
C ARG A 194 2.77 -27.79 15.78
N THR A 195 3.93 -28.14 16.34
CA THR A 195 5.00 -27.20 16.72
C THR A 195 5.63 -26.52 15.50
N ALA A 196 5.86 -27.26 14.42
CA ALA A 196 6.39 -26.71 13.18
C ALA A 196 5.37 -25.78 12.49
N ARG A 197 4.07 -26.10 12.55
CA ARG A 197 3.01 -25.20 12.06
C ARG A 197 2.95 -23.90 12.85
N PHE A 198 3.05 -23.98 14.17
CA PHE A 198 3.07 -22.79 15.03
C PHE A 198 4.27 -21.89 14.69
N ALA A 199 5.49 -22.44 14.67
CA ALA A 199 6.70 -21.69 14.34
C ALA A 199 6.63 -21.03 12.94
N ARG A 200 6.12 -21.76 11.93
CA ARG A 200 5.89 -21.21 10.58
C ARG A 200 4.91 -20.05 10.60
N ARG A 201 3.76 -20.19 11.27
CA ARG A 201 2.77 -19.10 11.38
C ARG A 201 3.32 -17.90 12.15
N THR A 202 4.09 -18.12 13.21
CA THR A 202 4.76 -17.04 13.94
C THR A 202 5.76 -16.30 13.05
N SER A 203 6.59 -17.02 12.27
CA SER A 203 7.52 -16.39 11.33
C SER A 203 6.80 -15.57 10.24
N ARG A 204 5.64 -16.04 9.73
CA ARG A 204 4.80 -15.28 8.80
C ARG A 204 4.23 -14.02 9.41
N LEU A 205 3.80 -14.10 10.67
CA LEU A 205 3.27 -12.95 11.38
C LEU A 205 4.35 -11.89 11.58
N LEU A 206 5.51 -12.28 12.12
CA LEU A 206 6.60 -11.38 12.51
C LEU A 206 7.39 -10.82 11.33
N LEU A 207 7.54 -11.56 10.23
CA LEU A 207 8.25 -11.08 9.04
C LEU A 207 7.30 -10.52 7.96
N GLY A 208 6.00 -10.58 8.22
CA GLY A 208 4.97 -9.98 7.39
C GLY A 208 4.33 -8.79 8.08
N ILE A 209 3.04 -8.60 7.82
CA ILE A 209 2.27 -7.45 8.29
C ILE A 209 2.19 -7.34 9.82
N GLY A 210 2.24 -8.46 10.55
CA GLY A 210 2.16 -8.45 12.01
C GLY A 210 3.40 -7.87 12.68
N GLY A 211 4.59 -8.15 12.14
CA GLY A 211 5.82 -7.51 12.60
C GLY A 211 5.86 -6.03 12.26
N PHE A 212 5.37 -5.67 11.07
CA PHE A 212 5.27 -4.27 10.66
C PHE A 212 4.37 -3.47 11.62
N THR A 213 3.20 -4.01 12.00
CA THR A 213 2.30 -3.37 12.96
C THR A 213 2.88 -3.35 14.37
N LEU A 214 3.52 -4.43 14.84
CA LEU A 214 4.17 -4.48 16.15
C LEU A 214 5.30 -3.44 16.27
N LEU A 215 6.12 -3.28 15.23
CA LEU A 215 7.19 -2.28 15.22
C LEU A 215 6.62 -0.85 15.25
N GLY A 216 5.46 -0.62 14.64
CA GLY A 216 4.75 0.66 14.72
C GLY A 216 4.18 0.99 16.11
N LEU A 217 3.98 -0.02 16.97
CA LEU A 217 3.60 0.19 18.37
C LEU A 217 4.79 0.60 19.24
N TRP A 218 6.02 0.32 18.79
CA TRP A 218 7.22 0.66 19.52
C TRP A 218 7.74 2.04 19.09
N GLN A 219 7.87 2.96 20.05
CA GLN A 219 8.33 4.34 19.78
C GLN A 219 9.67 4.44 19.03
N TYR A 220 10.54 3.42 19.12
CA TYR A 220 11.83 3.36 18.42
C TYR A 220 11.83 2.37 17.25
N GLY A 221 10.69 1.74 16.95
CA GLY A 221 10.58 0.69 15.95
C GLY A 221 10.65 1.18 14.50
N GLY A 222 10.57 2.50 14.26
CA GLY A 222 10.49 3.08 12.91
C GLY A 222 11.61 2.65 11.96
N PHE A 223 12.87 2.59 12.44
CA PHE A 223 14.00 2.15 11.60
C PHE A 223 13.87 0.67 11.19
N LEU A 224 13.54 -0.21 12.15
CA LEU A 224 13.32 -1.63 11.87
C LEU A 224 12.08 -1.85 11.00
N GLN A 225 11.03 -1.04 11.18
CA GLN A 225 9.81 -1.08 10.39
C GLN A 225 10.09 -0.68 8.95
N PHE A 226 10.93 0.34 8.72
CA PHE A 226 11.42 0.71 7.39
C PHE A 226 12.20 -0.43 6.74
N LEU A 227 13.17 -1.02 7.45
CA LEU A 227 13.95 -2.15 6.93
C LEU A 227 13.07 -3.35 6.58
N LEU A 228 12.09 -3.67 7.43
CA LEU A 228 11.13 -4.75 7.17
C LEU A 228 10.26 -4.44 5.94
N GLY A 229 9.79 -3.20 5.79
CA GLY A 229 9.02 -2.75 4.63
C GLY A 229 9.82 -2.87 3.32
N VAL A 230 11.08 -2.43 3.32
CA VAL A 230 11.97 -2.57 2.17
C VAL A 230 12.24 -4.04 1.85
N ALA A 231 12.52 -4.87 2.86
CA ALA A 231 12.74 -6.30 2.66
C ALA A 231 11.50 -6.99 2.11
N ALA A 232 10.32 -6.70 2.64
CA ALA A 232 9.04 -7.22 2.14
C ALA A 232 8.80 -6.82 0.68
N LEU A 233 9.08 -5.56 0.32
CA LEU A 233 8.96 -5.07 -1.06
C LEU A 233 9.94 -5.79 -2.01
N VAL A 234 11.19 -5.96 -1.61
CA VAL A 234 12.20 -6.68 -2.41
C VAL A 234 11.77 -8.12 -2.64
N TYR A 235 11.36 -8.83 -1.58
CA TYR A 235 10.95 -10.23 -1.67
C TYR A 235 9.67 -10.41 -2.48
N ALA A 236 8.73 -9.47 -2.41
CA ALA A 236 7.54 -9.45 -3.25
C ALA A 236 7.86 -9.49 -4.76
N PHE A 237 8.96 -8.86 -5.21
CA PHE A 237 9.35 -8.84 -6.63
C PHE A 237 10.42 -9.87 -7.02
N ARG A 238 11.20 -10.37 -6.06
CA ARG A 238 12.35 -11.25 -6.32
C ARG A 238 12.07 -12.73 -6.04
N SER A 239 11.09 -13.05 -5.21
CA SER A 239 10.87 -14.43 -4.78
C SER A 239 10.18 -15.26 -5.88
N GLU A 240 10.55 -16.54 -5.94
CA GLU A 240 9.82 -17.52 -6.73
C GLU A 240 8.37 -17.60 -6.24
N GLU A 241 7.42 -17.66 -7.19
CA GLU A 241 5.98 -17.66 -6.92
C GLU A 241 5.45 -16.35 -6.27
N HIS A 242 6.17 -15.21 -6.35
CA HIS A 242 5.73 -13.90 -5.78
C HIS A 242 5.39 -13.95 -4.28
N ARG A 243 6.11 -14.78 -3.54
CA ARG A 243 5.92 -15.00 -2.11
C ARG A 243 6.41 -13.81 -1.30
N GLY A 244 5.60 -13.42 -0.32
CA GLY A 244 6.00 -12.45 0.69
C GLY A 244 7.19 -12.92 1.53
N LEU A 245 7.92 -12.00 2.18
CA LEU A 245 9.09 -12.33 3.01
C LEU A 245 8.74 -13.38 4.08
N GLY A 246 7.62 -13.16 4.79
CA GLY A 246 7.15 -14.10 5.81
C GLY A 246 6.75 -15.46 5.23
N GLN A 247 6.10 -15.47 4.06
CA GLN A 247 5.73 -16.71 3.36
C GLN A 247 6.95 -17.49 2.86
N TRP A 248 7.98 -16.79 2.39
CA TRP A 248 9.24 -17.38 1.94
C TRP A 248 9.96 -18.09 3.10
N VAL A 249 10.18 -17.38 4.22
CA VAL A 249 10.82 -17.95 5.42
C VAL A 249 10.03 -19.12 5.99
N ALA A 250 8.70 -19.04 5.99
CA ALA A 250 7.85 -20.11 6.51
C ALA A 250 7.70 -21.32 5.58
N GLY A 251 8.24 -21.26 4.36
CA GLY A 251 8.04 -22.31 3.36
C GLY A 251 6.58 -22.47 2.92
N SER A 252 5.76 -21.42 3.12
CA SER A 252 4.34 -21.38 2.75
C SER A 252 4.13 -20.96 1.30
N ARG A 253 3.37 -21.74 0.53
CA ARG A 253 3.02 -21.42 -0.86
C ARG A 253 1.59 -20.89 -0.96
N PRO A 254 1.38 -19.65 -1.45
CA PRO A 254 0.06 -19.13 -1.74
C PRO A 254 -0.54 -19.87 -2.95
N ILE A 255 -1.86 -20.05 -2.93
CA ILE A 255 -2.66 -20.61 -4.00
C ILE A 255 -3.92 -19.76 -4.11
N ALA A 256 -4.17 -19.16 -5.27
CA ALA A 256 -5.41 -18.46 -5.55
C ALA A 256 -6.60 -19.45 -5.59
N VAL A 257 -7.69 -19.14 -4.89
CA VAL A 257 -8.93 -19.93 -4.95
C VAL A 257 -9.84 -19.35 -6.01
N GLU A 258 -10.36 -20.19 -6.90
CA GLU A 258 -11.38 -19.75 -7.86
C GLU A 258 -12.65 -19.27 -7.13
N ARG A 259 -13.19 -18.13 -7.58
CA ARG A 259 -14.37 -17.49 -6.97
C ARG A 259 -15.61 -18.40 -6.90
N LYS A 260 -15.70 -19.41 -7.77
CA LYS A 260 -16.76 -20.42 -7.77
C LYS A 260 -16.65 -21.43 -6.62
N GLU A 261 -15.43 -21.84 -6.27
CA GLU A 261 -15.18 -22.76 -5.15
C GLU A 261 -15.42 -22.10 -3.79
N ALA A 262 -15.11 -20.81 -3.67
CA ALA A 262 -15.38 -20.03 -2.45
C ALA A 262 -16.88 -19.95 -2.11
N ALA A 263 -17.75 -19.90 -3.12
CA ALA A 263 -19.21 -19.85 -2.95
C ALA A 263 -19.81 -21.23 -2.58
N GLY A 264 -19.15 -22.34 -2.94
CA GLY A 264 -19.61 -23.70 -2.62
C GLY A 264 -19.33 -24.14 -1.18
N GLY A 265 -18.37 -23.50 -0.50
CA GLY A 265 -17.88 -23.91 0.83
C GLY A 265 -18.85 -23.71 2.00
N PHE A 266 -19.98 -23.02 1.81
CA PHE A 266 -21.00 -22.84 2.86
C PHE A 266 -22.06 -23.96 2.87
N ARG A 267 -21.99 -24.92 1.94
CA ARG A 267 -22.73 -26.18 2.06
C ARG A 267 -21.78 -27.23 2.62
N ARG A 268 -21.92 -27.54 3.91
CA ARG A 268 -21.53 -28.84 4.44
C ARG A 268 -22.79 -29.56 4.94
N PRO A 269 -22.81 -30.90 4.80
CA PRO A 269 -23.99 -31.74 5.07
C PRO A 269 -24.46 -31.67 6.52
#